data_AF-A0A2E4UT97-F1
#
_entry.id   AF-A0A2E4UT97-F1
#
_cell.length_a   1.000
_cell.length_b   1.000
_cell.length_c   1.000
_cell.angle_alpha   90.00
_cell.angle_beta   90.00
_cell.angle_gamma   90.00
#
_symmetry.space_group_name_H-M   'P 1'
#
loop_
_entity.id
_entity.type
_entity.pdbx_description
1 polymer ?
#
loop_
_entity_poly.entity_id
_entity_poly.type
_entity_poly.pdbx_seq_one_letter_code
_entity_poly.pdbx_strand_id
1 'polypeptide(L)'
;MVLRETRSWQLAVLSAPVLGMALTLATYLVAPGAIEEPVRLASEMTGRNLTAQPGFFAMLPPFLAFMLTIMALGCLALGRWWQSVLYNPGGFGGEFQALRLSTRITGGLVAVACLCMAALPGPYTTWFLPLTAPLVMAALGITHYVVNQRGLGAAPLVAYYIALLMGFLTVVLLPFLLLPAVFDSFLDVRARMARRTRERSNLPEDKDEDGD
;
A
#
# COMPACT_ATOMS: atom_id res chain seq x y z
N MET A 1 12.24 -10.79 -8.70
CA MET A 1 12.15 -11.42 -10.03
C MET A 1 10.70 -11.76 -10.38
N VAL A 2 9.77 -10.80 -10.28
CA VAL A 2 8.36 -10.90 -10.75
C VAL A 2 8.04 -9.70 -11.62
N LEU A 3 8.44 -8.49 -11.20
CA LEU A 3 8.32 -7.28 -12.01
C LEU A 3 9.11 -7.37 -13.34
N ARG A 4 10.30 -7.99 -13.31
CA ARG A 4 11.12 -8.20 -14.52
C ARG A 4 10.46 -9.17 -15.51
N GLU A 5 9.89 -10.27 -15.01
CA GLU A 5 9.32 -11.34 -15.82
C GLU A 5 7.91 -11.00 -16.31
N THR A 6 7.07 -10.46 -15.44
CA THR A 6 5.66 -10.19 -15.75
C THR A 6 5.41 -8.78 -16.28
N ARG A 7 6.38 -7.86 -16.10
CA ARG A 7 6.21 -6.41 -16.33
C ARG A 7 4.95 -5.83 -15.66
N SER A 8 4.45 -6.49 -14.61
CA SER A 8 3.19 -6.13 -13.95
C SER A 8 3.44 -5.75 -12.50
N TRP A 9 3.24 -4.46 -12.23
CA TRP A 9 3.25 -3.94 -10.86
C TRP A 9 2.16 -4.57 -10.00
N GLN A 10 0.98 -4.87 -10.56
CA GLN A 10 -0.11 -5.52 -9.85
C GLN A 10 0.32 -6.89 -9.29
N LEU A 11 0.97 -7.73 -10.10
CA LEU A 11 1.44 -9.04 -9.64
C LEU A 11 2.57 -8.90 -8.62
N ALA A 12 3.48 -7.93 -8.84
CA ALA A 12 4.57 -7.69 -7.93
C ALA A 12 4.07 -7.28 -6.53
N VAL A 13 3.12 -6.35 -6.45
CA VAL A 13 2.57 -5.91 -5.16
C VAL A 13 1.72 -6.99 -4.47
N LEU A 14 1.02 -7.84 -5.23
CA LEU A 14 0.25 -8.96 -4.68
C LEU A 14 1.13 -10.11 -4.17
N SER A 15 2.30 -10.32 -4.78
CA SER A 15 3.23 -11.36 -4.35
C SER A 15 3.90 -11.06 -3.00
N ALA A 16 4.05 -9.77 -2.66
CA ALA A 16 4.72 -9.34 -1.44
C ALA A 16 4.05 -9.82 -0.14
N PRO A 17 2.72 -9.66 0.07
CA PRO A 17 2.07 -10.20 1.26
C PRO A 17 2.13 -11.72 1.33
N VAL A 18 2.00 -12.42 0.20
CA VAL A 18 2.13 -13.88 0.15
C VAL A 18 3.53 -14.31 0.61
N LEU A 19 4.57 -13.64 0.12
CA LEU A 19 5.95 -13.89 0.53
C LEU A 19 6.18 -13.57 2.02
N GLY A 20 5.68 -12.43 2.50
CA GLY A 20 5.79 -12.04 3.91
C GLY A 20 5.14 -13.04 4.84
N MET A 21 3.93 -13.52 4.50
CA MET A 21 3.23 -14.56 5.28
C MET A 21 3.96 -15.91 5.23
N ALA A 22 4.46 -16.31 4.05
CA ALA A 22 5.21 -17.54 3.90
C ALA A 22 6.52 -17.52 4.70
N LEU A 23 7.24 -16.39 4.71
CA LEU A 23 8.46 -16.21 5.50
C LEU A 23 8.17 -16.21 6.99
N THR A 24 7.11 -15.52 7.44
CA THR A 24 6.65 -15.61 8.83
C THR A 24 6.38 -17.05 9.21
N LEU A 25 5.59 -17.78 8.42
CA LEU A 25 5.30 -19.19 8.68
C LEU A 25 6.57 -20.04 8.74
N ALA A 26 7.50 -19.85 7.79
CA ALA A 26 8.78 -20.55 7.78
C ALA A 26 9.60 -20.29 9.06
N THR A 27 9.61 -19.04 9.56
CA THR A 27 10.27 -18.71 10.83
C THR A 27 9.68 -19.49 11.99
N TYR A 28 8.35 -19.57 12.11
CA TYR A 28 7.70 -20.34 13.18
C TYR A 28 7.95 -21.85 13.09
N LEU A 29 8.08 -22.39 11.87
CA LEU A 29 8.30 -23.83 11.67
C LEU A 29 9.76 -24.26 11.83
N VAL A 30 10.70 -23.43 11.40
CA VAL A 30 12.13 -23.79 11.30
C VAL A 30 12.95 -23.19 12.44
N ALA A 31 12.59 -22.00 12.90
CA ALA A 31 13.35 -21.24 13.89
C ALA A 31 12.42 -20.57 14.92
N PRO A 32 11.59 -21.34 15.65
CA PRO A 32 10.67 -20.77 16.66
C PRO A 32 11.40 -19.93 17.71
N GLY A 33 12.62 -20.32 18.08
CA GLY A 33 13.49 -19.56 18.98
C GLY A 33 13.77 -18.12 18.53
N ALA A 34 13.79 -17.84 17.21
CA ALA A 34 13.98 -16.48 16.70
C ALA A 34 12.84 -15.53 17.06
N ILE A 35 11.66 -16.06 17.40
CA ILE A 35 10.51 -15.29 17.87
C ILE A 35 10.40 -15.36 19.40
N GLU A 36 10.60 -16.55 19.97
CA GLU A 36 10.43 -16.78 21.40
C GLU A 36 11.46 -16.05 22.26
N GLU A 37 12.73 -15.98 21.82
CA GLU A 37 13.79 -15.32 22.59
C GLU A 37 13.59 -13.81 22.74
N PRO A 38 13.32 -13.03 21.68
CA PRO A 38 12.99 -11.62 21.83
C PRO A 38 11.79 -11.37 22.74
N VAL A 39 10.75 -12.22 22.66
CA VAL A 39 9.55 -12.10 23.50
C VAL A 39 9.86 -12.43 24.96
N ARG A 40 10.72 -13.42 25.22
CA ARG A 40 11.21 -13.77 26.56
C ARG A 40 11.98 -12.60 27.16
N LEU A 41 12.95 -12.05 26.43
CA LEU A 41 13.73 -10.89 26.87
C LEU A 41 12.83 -9.66 27.12
N ALA A 42 11.86 -9.41 26.24
CA ALA A 42 10.88 -8.34 26.45
C ALA A 42 10.00 -8.59 27.69
N SER A 43 9.65 -9.84 27.97
CA SER A 43 8.90 -10.21 29.17
C SER A 43 9.70 -9.94 30.44
N GLU A 44 11.00 -10.27 30.44
CA GLU A 44 11.93 -9.99 31.54
C GLU A 44 12.10 -8.47 31.76
N MET A 45 12.34 -7.70 30.70
CA MET A 45 12.52 -6.24 30.79
C MET A 45 11.26 -5.51 31.28
N THR A 46 10.07 -6.00 30.92
CA THR A 46 8.80 -5.37 31.31
C THR A 46 8.23 -5.91 32.62
N GLY A 47 8.79 -6.98 33.17
CA GLY A 47 8.24 -7.70 34.32
C GLY A 47 6.87 -8.33 34.04
N ARG A 48 6.47 -8.47 32.78
CA ARG A 48 5.17 -9.01 32.35
C ARG A 48 5.38 -10.27 31.54
N ASN A 49 4.60 -11.32 31.79
CA ASN A 49 4.63 -12.49 30.93
C ASN A 49 3.89 -12.22 29.61
N LEU A 50 4.60 -11.74 28.59
CA LEU A 50 4.02 -11.40 27.29
C LEU A 50 3.59 -12.65 26.51
N THR A 51 4.24 -13.79 26.73
CA THR A 51 3.84 -15.07 26.10
C THR A 51 2.47 -15.55 26.59
N ALA A 52 2.10 -15.19 27.83
CA ALA A 52 0.81 -15.51 28.41
C ALA A 52 -0.30 -14.49 28.08
N GLN A 53 -0.01 -13.44 27.29
CA GLN A 53 -1.01 -12.47 26.84
C GLN A 53 -1.54 -12.85 25.45
N PRO A 54 -2.76 -13.40 25.33
CA PRO A 54 -3.26 -13.95 24.06
C PRO A 54 -3.32 -12.90 22.94
N GLY A 55 -3.70 -11.66 23.27
CA GLY A 55 -3.80 -10.57 22.30
C GLY A 55 -2.43 -10.15 21.75
N PHE A 56 -1.42 -10.06 22.61
CA PHE A 56 -0.05 -9.72 22.19
C PHE A 56 0.53 -10.83 21.32
N PHE A 57 0.47 -12.08 21.79
CA PHE A 57 1.05 -13.22 21.07
C PHE A 57 0.38 -13.47 19.71
N ALA A 58 -0.96 -13.30 19.63
CA ALA A 58 -1.70 -13.42 18.37
C ALA A 58 -1.38 -12.29 17.37
N MET A 59 -0.89 -11.12 17.82
CA MET A 59 -0.52 -10.01 16.95
C MET A 59 0.87 -10.18 16.32
N LEU A 60 1.77 -10.97 16.93
CA LEU A 60 3.15 -11.10 16.48
C LEU A 60 3.29 -11.64 15.04
N PRO A 61 2.68 -12.78 14.63
CA PRO A 61 2.84 -13.27 13.26
C PRO A 61 2.32 -12.30 12.19
N PRO A 62 1.10 -11.72 12.30
CA PRO A 62 0.60 -10.72 11.36
C PRO A 62 1.48 -9.49 11.25
N PHE A 63 2.02 -9.01 12.38
CA PHE A 63 2.90 -7.86 12.41
C PHE A 63 4.24 -8.17 11.72
N LEU A 64 4.84 -9.34 11.98
CA LEU A 64 6.06 -9.77 11.30
C LEU A 64 5.82 -9.91 9.78
N ALA A 65 4.71 -10.53 9.38
CA ALA A 65 4.34 -10.66 7.97
C ALA A 65 4.18 -9.29 7.31
N PHE A 66 3.56 -8.33 8.00
CA PHE A 66 3.43 -6.95 7.53
C PHE A 66 4.78 -6.26 7.35
N MET A 67 5.68 -6.34 8.34
CA MET A 67 7.03 -5.76 8.27
C MET A 67 7.82 -6.33 7.09
N LEU A 68 7.81 -7.65 6.91
CA LEU A 68 8.46 -8.33 5.79
C LEU A 68 7.84 -7.91 4.45
N THR A 69 6.52 -7.74 4.39
CA THR A 69 5.80 -7.28 3.19
C THR A 69 6.22 -5.86 2.81
N ILE A 70 6.21 -4.92 3.75
CA ILE A 70 6.60 -3.53 3.50
C ILE A 70 8.07 -3.44 3.12
N MET A 71 8.94 -4.19 3.78
CA MET A 71 10.37 -4.25 3.42
C MET A 71 10.55 -4.77 1.99
N ALA A 72 9.88 -5.86 1.61
CA ALA A 72 9.95 -6.41 0.26
C ALA A 72 9.47 -5.40 -0.80
N LEU A 73 8.35 -4.71 -0.55
CA LEU A 73 7.83 -3.66 -1.43
C LEU A 73 8.80 -2.47 -1.52
N GLY A 74 9.39 -2.06 -0.39
CA GLY A 74 10.38 -0.99 -0.33
C GLY A 74 11.63 -1.32 -1.13
N CYS A 75 12.22 -2.50 -0.93
CA CYS A 75 13.36 -2.97 -1.70
C CYS A 75 13.05 -3.08 -3.20
N LEU A 76 11.85 -3.56 -3.55
CA LEU A 76 11.40 -3.63 -4.94
C LEU A 76 11.30 -2.24 -5.59
N ALA A 77 10.66 -1.29 -4.90
CA ALA A 77 10.50 0.08 -5.37
C ALA A 77 11.86 0.78 -5.51
N LEU A 78 12.75 0.63 -4.51
CA LEU A 78 14.10 1.18 -4.52
C LEU A 78 14.92 0.60 -5.68
N GLY A 79 14.90 -0.72 -5.85
CA GLY A 79 15.60 -1.38 -6.96
C GLY A 79 15.09 -0.90 -8.32
N ARG A 80 13.77 -0.75 -8.48
CA ARG A 80 13.20 -0.24 -9.74
C ARG A 80 13.52 1.24 -9.96
N TRP A 81 13.54 2.04 -8.90
CA TRP A 81 13.95 3.44 -8.94
C TRP A 81 15.42 3.57 -9.38
N TRP A 82 16.35 2.86 -8.75
CA TRP A 82 17.75 2.83 -9.18
C TRP A 82 17.91 2.41 -10.64
N GLN A 83 17.17 1.38 -11.08
CA GLN A 83 17.16 1.00 -12.50
C GLN A 83 16.66 2.12 -13.41
N SER A 84 15.66 2.91 -12.98
CA SER A 84 15.20 4.05 -13.77
C SER A 84 16.26 5.15 -13.82
N VAL A 85 16.91 5.49 -12.72
CA VAL A 85 17.97 6.52 -12.70
C VAL A 85 19.12 6.15 -13.64
N LEU A 86 19.52 4.88 -13.69
CA LEU A 86 20.67 4.43 -14.47
C LEU A 86 20.36 4.15 -15.95
N TYR A 87 19.18 3.59 -16.25
CA TYR A 87 18.89 3.05 -17.59
C TYR A 87 17.68 3.68 -18.29
N ASN A 88 16.76 4.31 -17.55
CA ASN A 88 15.56 4.95 -18.11
C ASN A 88 15.10 6.12 -17.22
N PRO A 89 15.79 7.27 -17.25
CA PRO A 89 15.57 8.37 -16.31
C PRO A 89 14.10 8.79 -16.26
N GLY A 90 13.53 8.84 -15.05
CA GLY A 90 12.13 9.20 -14.83
C GLY A 90 11.11 8.07 -15.05
N GLY A 91 11.52 6.91 -15.60
CA GLY A 91 10.61 5.81 -15.92
C GLY A 91 9.83 5.25 -14.72
N PHE A 92 10.45 5.22 -13.53
CA PHE A 92 9.78 4.76 -12.31
C PHE A 92 8.55 5.60 -11.96
N GLY A 93 8.61 6.92 -12.15
CA GLY A 93 7.50 7.81 -11.83
C GLY A 93 6.25 7.48 -12.65
N GLY A 94 6.42 7.28 -13.96
CA GLY A 94 5.32 6.90 -14.85
C GLY A 94 4.75 5.51 -14.53
N GLU A 95 5.61 4.53 -14.25
CA GLU A 95 5.18 3.17 -13.90
C GLU A 95 4.46 3.10 -12.56
N PHE A 96 4.99 3.78 -11.54
CA PHE A 96 4.41 3.81 -10.21
C PHE A 96 3.09 4.56 -10.23
N GLN A 97 3.03 5.70 -10.94
CA GLN A 97 1.77 6.36 -11.19
C GLN A 97 0.83 5.40 -11.90
N ALA A 98 1.21 4.65 -12.93
CA ALA A 98 0.33 3.72 -13.64
C ALA A 98 -0.14 2.48 -12.84
N LEU A 99 0.39 2.23 -11.63
CA LEU A 99 -0.05 1.12 -10.78
C LEU A 99 -1.54 1.26 -10.46
N ARG A 100 -2.33 0.32 -10.98
CA ARG A 100 -3.76 0.16 -10.73
C ARG A 100 -4.06 -1.31 -10.50
N LEU A 101 -4.91 -1.58 -9.51
CA LEU A 101 -5.43 -2.92 -9.27
C LEU A 101 -6.72 -3.13 -10.07
N SER A 102 -6.88 -4.32 -10.65
CA SER A 102 -8.13 -4.70 -11.30
C SER A 102 -9.30 -4.77 -10.31
N THR A 103 -10.52 -4.52 -10.79
CA THR A 103 -11.74 -4.49 -9.97
C THR A 103 -11.95 -5.78 -9.18
N ARG A 104 -11.65 -6.94 -9.79
CA ARG A 104 -11.75 -8.25 -9.12
C ARG A 104 -10.80 -8.37 -7.92
N ILE A 105 -9.55 -7.92 -8.10
CA ILE A 105 -8.53 -7.97 -7.05
C ILE A 105 -8.86 -7.00 -5.93
N THR A 106 -9.22 -5.76 -6.27
CA THR A 106 -9.62 -4.74 -5.30
C THR A 106 -10.83 -5.22 -4.49
N GLY A 107 -11.86 -5.75 -5.15
CA GLY A 107 -13.04 -6.30 -4.49
C GLY A 107 -12.69 -7.45 -3.54
N GLY A 108 -11.81 -8.37 -3.97
CA GLY A 108 -11.32 -9.44 -3.11
C GLY A 108 -10.55 -8.95 -1.89
N LEU A 109 -9.62 -7.99 -2.07
CA LEU A 109 -8.85 -7.42 -0.97
C LEU A 109 -9.74 -6.67 0.04
N VAL A 110 -10.72 -5.89 -0.44
CA VAL A 110 -11.68 -5.20 0.41
C VAL A 110 -12.55 -6.21 1.17
N ALA A 111 -13.06 -7.24 0.49
CA ALA A 111 -13.88 -8.27 1.13
C ALA A 111 -13.10 -8.99 2.23
N VAL A 112 -11.85 -9.38 1.96
CA VAL A 112 -10.99 -10.03 2.97
C VAL A 112 -10.68 -9.09 4.14
N ALA A 113 -10.38 -7.82 3.87
CA ALA A 113 -10.15 -6.83 4.93
C ALA A 113 -11.41 -6.65 5.81
N CYS A 114 -12.59 -6.56 5.20
CA CYS A 114 -13.86 -6.50 5.93
C CYS A 114 -14.12 -7.75 6.76
N LEU A 115 -13.82 -8.96 6.25
CA LEU A 115 -13.95 -10.21 7.00
C LEU A 115 -13.01 -10.25 8.21
N CYS A 116 -11.76 -9.81 8.05
CA CYS A 116 -10.81 -9.69 9.17
C CYS A 116 -11.33 -8.71 10.24
N MET A 117 -11.93 -7.60 9.84
CA MET A 117 -12.51 -6.60 10.75
C MET A 117 -13.85 -7.03 11.36
N ALA A 118 -14.66 -7.82 10.65
CA ALA A 118 -15.93 -8.33 11.17
C ALA A 118 -15.72 -9.42 12.23
N ALA A 119 -14.57 -10.10 12.22
CA ALA A 119 -14.18 -11.09 13.21
C ALA A 119 -13.69 -10.48 14.55
N LEU A 120 -14.07 -9.22 14.86
CA LEU A 120 -13.71 -8.54 16.11
C LEU A 120 -14.66 -8.96 17.27
N PRO A 121 -14.13 -9.30 18.47
CA PRO A 121 -12.72 -9.51 18.79
C PRO A 121 -12.26 -10.95 18.46
N GLY A 122 -11.09 -11.09 17.84
CA GLY A 122 -10.56 -12.41 17.47
C GLY A 122 -9.10 -12.38 17.01
N PRO A 123 -8.43 -13.55 16.92
CA PRO A 123 -7.03 -13.65 16.54
C PRO A 123 -6.76 -13.25 15.08
N TYR A 124 -7.81 -13.17 14.26
CA TYR A 124 -7.70 -12.85 12.82
C TYR A 124 -7.70 -11.34 12.52
N THR A 125 -7.94 -10.52 13.54
CA THR A 125 -8.20 -9.08 13.41
C THR A 125 -7.00 -8.27 12.91
N THR A 126 -5.78 -8.78 13.06
CA THR A 126 -4.53 -8.09 12.69
C THR A 126 -3.98 -8.52 11.33
N TRP A 127 -4.50 -9.60 10.74
CA TRP A 127 -4.08 -10.10 9.42
C TRP A 127 -4.48 -9.18 8.27
N PHE A 128 -5.39 -8.21 8.48
CA PHE A 128 -5.69 -7.19 7.48
C PHE A 128 -4.46 -6.32 7.14
N LEU A 129 -3.49 -6.16 8.05
CA LEU A 129 -2.31 -5.31 7.85
C LEU A 129 -1.47 -5.73 6.62
N PRO A 130 -0.90 -6.95 6.56
CA PRO A 130 -0.15 -7.38 5.36
C PRO A 130 -1.04 -7.38 4.11
N LEU A 131 -2.31 -7.76 4.25
CA LEU A 131 -3.25 -7.89 3.13
C LEU A 131 -3.67 -6.54 2.51
N THR A 132 -3.59 -5.45 3.25
CA THR A 132 -3.88 -4.10 2.75
C THR A 132 -2.69 -3.45 2.03
N ALA A 133 -1.47 -4.00 2.14
CA ALA A 133 -0.28 -3.43 1.50
C ALA A 133 -0.41 -3.20 -0.03
N PRO A 134 -1.03 -4.09 -0.83
CA PRO A 134 -1.28 -3.82 -2.24
C PRO A 134 -2.21 -2.62 -2.48
N LEU A 135 -3.23 -2.43 -1.63
CA LEU A 135 -4.13 -1.28 -1.70
C LEU A 135 -3.38 0.02 -1.36
N VAL A 136 -2.48 -0.01 -0.38
CA VAL A 136 -1.62 1.14 -0.03
C VAL A 136 -0.77 1.55 -1.24
N MET A 137 -0.14 0.58 -1.91
CA MET A 137 0.68 0.86 -3.10
C MET A 137 -0.16 1.46 -4.24
N ALA A 138 -1.36 0.92 -4.48
CA ALA A 138 -2.27 1.47 -5.47
C ALA A 138 -2.77 2.87 -5.12
N ALA A 139 -3.04 3.13 -3.83
CA ALA A 139 -3.50 4.42 -3.33
C ALA A 139 -2.40 5.49 -3.45
N LEU A 140 -1.14 5.10 -3.20
CA LEU A 140 0.03 5.92 -3.48
C LEU A 140 0.13 6.23 -4.99
N GLY A 141 0.00 5.22 -5.86
CA GLY A 141 0.07 5.40 -7.31
C GLY A 141 -0.96 6.41 -7.85
N ILE A 142 -2.23 6.29 -7.45
CA ILE A 142 -3.27 7.24 -7.86
C ILE A 142 -3.07 8.62 -7.24
N THR A 143 -2.62 8.72 -5.99
CA THR A 143 -2.35 10.01 -5.34
C THR A 143 -1.23 10.77 -6.07
N HIS A 144 -0.13 10.09 -6.42
CA HIS A 144 0.94 10.69 -7.22
C HIS A 144 0.44 11.10 -8.61
N TYR A 145 -0.39 10.28 -9.25
CA TYR A 145 -1.01 10.63 -10.53
C TYR A 145 -1.87 11.89 -10.42
N VAL A 146 -2.72 12.00 -9.40
CA VAL A 146 -3.60 13.16 -9.22
C VAL A 146 -2.81 14.43 -8.95
N VAL A 147 -1.80 14.36 -8.08
CA VAL A 147 -0.93 15.51 -7.77
C VAL A 147 -0.19 15.99 -9.01
N ASN A 148 0.36 15.06 -9.80
CA ASN A 148 1.06 15.39 -11.04
C ASN A 148 0.11 15.99 -12.09
N GLN A 149 -1.03 15.37 -12.34
CA GLN A 149 -2.01 15.82 -13.33
C GLN A 149 -2.65 17.17 -13.00
N ARG A 150 -2.72 17.54 -11.73
CA ARG A 150 -3.28 18.82 -11.26
C ARG A 150 -2.21 19.88 -10.96
N GLY A 151 -0.92 19.55 -11.07
CA GLY A 151 0.16 20.49 -10.81
C GLY A 151 0.22 21.02 -9.36
N LEU A 152 -0.17 20.22 -8.36
CA LEU A 152 -0.38 20.69 -6.97
C LEU A 152 0.89 20.86 -6.12
N GLY A 153 2.08 20.73 -6.72
CA GLY A 153 3.34 20.72 -5.99
C GLY A 153 3.47 19.55 -5.00
N ALA A 154 4.43 19.63 -4.06
CA ALA A 154 4.76 18.53 -3.15
C ALA A 154 3.92 18.48 -1.86
N ALA A 155 3.31 19.60 -1.45
CA ALA A 155 2.62 19.71 -0.16
C ALA A 155 1.51 18.65 0.06
N PRO A 156 0.65 18.32 -0.92
CA PRO A 156 -0.36 17.27 -0.73
C PRO A 156 0.24 15.88 -0.52
N LEU A 157 1.39 15.58 -1.13
CA LEU A 157 2.08 14.31 -0.94
C LEU A 157 2.63 14.21 0.47
N VAL A 158 3.26 15.27 0.97
CA VAL A 158 3.75 15.33 2.36
C VAL A 158 2.61 15.08 3.35
N ALA A 159 1.47 15.77 3.17
CA ALA A 159 0.29 15.58 4.00
C ALA A 159 -0.24 14.13 3.93
N TYR A 160 -0.28 13.54 2.72
CA TYR A 160 -0.73 12.16 2.53
C TYR A 160 0.19 11.14 3.21
N TYR A 161 1.51 11.32 3.16
CA TYR A 161 2.46 10.44 3.84
C TYR A 161 2.35 10.53 5.37
N ILE A 162 2.18 11.74 5.92
CA ILE A 162 1.92 11.94 7.36
C ILE A 162 0.61 11.25 7.75
N ALA A 163 -0.44 11.41 6.95
CA ALA A 163 -1.73 10.76 7.19
C ALA A 163 -1.61 9.24 7.12
N LEU A 164 -0.85 8.68 6.17
CA LEU A 164 -0.56 7.24 6.10
C LEU A 164 0.16 6.74 7.34
N LEU A 165 1.18 7.46 7.81
CA LEU A 165 1.89 7.10 9.05
C LEU A 165 0.94 7.08 10.26
N MET A 166 0.10 8.10 10.41
CA MET A 166 -0.92 8.15 11.47
C MET A 166 -2.00 7.07 11.28
N GLY A 167 -2.31 6.72 10.02
CA GLY A 167 -3.25 5.67 9.66
C GLY A 167 -2.75 4.29 10.08
N PHE A 168 -1.46 3.98 9.97
CA PHE A 168 -0.90 2.74 10.50
C PHE A 168 -0.85 2.72 12.03
N LEU A 169 -0.69 3.87 12.67
CA LEU A 169 -0.62 3.97 14.13
C LEU A 169 -1.99 3.81 14.80
N THR A 170 -3.04 4.35 14.18
CA THR A 170 -4.41 4.35 14.73
C THR A 170 -5.35 3.34 14.09
N VAL A 171 -5.03 2.85 12.88
CA VAL A 171 -5.85 1.96 12.02
C VAL A 171 -7.17 2.60 11.53
N VAL A 172 -7.80 3.46 12.30
CA VAL A 172 -9.10 4.10 12.00
C VAL A 172 -9.06 4.93 10.71
N LEU A 173 -7.96 5.65 10.47
CA LEU A 173 -7.83 6.51 9.29
C LEU A 173 -7.48 5.72 8.01
N LEU A 174 -6.92 4.51 8.16
CA LEU A 174 -6.35 3.75 7.06
C LEU A 174 -7.38 3.45 5.94
N PRO A 175 -8.61 2.99 6.19
CA PRO A 175 -9.59 2.72 5.13
C PRO A 175 -9.88 3.95 4.26
N PHE A 176 -9.98 5.13 4.86
CA PHE A 176 -10.24 6.39 4.14
C PHE A 176 -9.10 6.75 3.20
N LEU A 177 -7.85 6.51 3.62
CA LEU A 177 -6.66 6.74 2.80
C LEU A 177 -6.53 5.76 1.63
N LEU A 178 -7.21 4.61 1.72
CA LEU A 178 -7.23 3.57 0.69
C LEU A 178 -8.39 3.70 -0.31
N LEU A 179 -9.45 4.46 0.03
CA LEU A 179 -10.58 4.71 -0.86
C LEU A 179 -10.18 5.19 -2.27
N PRO A 180 -9.15 6.05 -2.47
CA PRO A 180 -8.72 6.44 -3.80
C PRO A 180 -8.34 5.24 -4.69
N ALA A 181 -7.68 4.21 -4.14
CA ALA A 181 -7.36 3.00 -4.89
C ALA A 181 -8.61 2.22 -5.29
N VAL A 182 -9.59 2.15 -4.37
CA VAL A 182 -10.87 1.49 -4.63
C VAL A 182 -11.62 2.23 -5.74
N PHE A 183 -11.79 3.54 -5.62
CA PHE A 183 -12.45 4.34 -6.65
C PHE A 183 -11.71 4.26 -7.98
N ASP A 184 -10.38 4.35 -8.02
CA ASP A 184 -9.64 4.21 -9.27
C ASP A 184 -9.83 2.84 -9.94
N SER A 185 -9.92 1.78 -9.14
CA SER A 185 -10.16 0.42 -9.63
C SER A 185 -11.55 0.26 -10.27
N PHE A 186 -12.61 0.82 -9.66
CA PHE A 186 -13.99 0.66 -10.13
C PHE A 186 -14.44 1.72 -11.15
N LEU A 187 -13.95 2.96 -11.02
CA LEU A 187 -14.45 4.12 -11.76
C LEU A 187 -13.51 4.58 -12.87
N ASP A 188 -12.31 4.00 -12.96
CA ASP A 188 -11.27 4.40 -13.90
C ASP A 188 -11.03 5.94 -13.86
N VAL A 189 -10.69 6.40 -12.65
CA VAL A 189 -10.54 7.83 -12.34
C VAL A 189 -9.51 8.48 -13.26
N ARG A 190 -8.44 7.74 -13.58
CA ARG A 190 -7.37 8.18 -14.49
C ARG A 190 -7.87 8.52 -15.88
N ALA A 191 -8.64 7.62 -16.51
CA ALA A 191 -9.18 7.83 -17.85
C ALA A 191 -10.14 9.02 -17.89
N ARG A 192 -10.98 9.18 -16.86
CA ARG A 192 -11.92 10.30 -16.76
C ARG A 192 -11.20 11.65 -16.63
N MET A 193 -10.16 11.72 -15.80
CA MET A 193 -9.35 12.92 -15.68
C MET A 193 -8.65 13.28 -17.01
N ALA A 194 -8.08 12.29 -17.69
CA ALA A 194 -7.41 12.52 -18.96
C ALA A 194 -8.37 13.06 -20.04
N ARG A 195 -9.60 12.53 -20.12
CA ARG A 195 -10.64 13.04 -21.02
C ARG A 195 -11.00 14.50 -20.73
N ARG A 196 -11.26 14.85 -19.47
CA ARG A 196 -11.60 16.23 -19.07
C ARG A 196 -10.49 17.23 -19.36
N THR A 197 -9.23 16.84 -19.17
CA THR A 197 -8.09 17.70 -19.52
C THR A 197 -8.03 17.96 -21.03
N ARG A 198 -8.28 16.94 -21.86
CA ARG A 198 -8.33 17.07 -23.32
C ARG A 198 -9.52 17.90 -23.79
N GLU A 199 -10.69 17.75 -23.16
CA GLU A 199 -11.87 18.57 -23.46
C GLU A 199 -11.60 20.04 -23.15
N ARG A 200 -10.98 20.34 -22.00
CA ARG A 200 -10.62 21.71 -21.60
C ARG A 200 -9.61 22.35 -22.56
N SER A 201 -8.63 21.59 -23.06
CA SER A 201 -7.66 22.13 -24.04
C SER A 201 -8.27 22.37 -25.43
N ASN A 202 -9.45 21.82 -25.71
CA ASN A 202 -10.13 21.95 -27.00
C ASN A 202 -11.23 23.02 -27.00
N LEU A 203 -11.50 23.67 -25.86
CA LEU A 203 -12.41 24.80 -25.82
C LEU A 203 -11.74 25.99 -26.52
N PRO A 204 -12.43 26.71 -27.42
CA PRO A 204 -11.92 27.95 -27.96
C PRO A 204 -11.60 28.90 -26.79
N GLU A 205 -10.42 29.52 -26.80
CA GLU A 205 -10.13 30.63 -25.88
C GLU A 205 -11.23 31.67 -26.08
N ASP A 206 -11.99 31.92 -25.03
CA ASP A 206 -13.03 32.92 -24.99
C ASP A 206 -12.41 34.26 -25.40
N LYS A 207 -12.71 34.71 -26.62
CA LYS A 207 -12.24 35.98 -27.18
C LYS A 207 -13.27 37.08 -26.91
N ASP A 208 -13.72 37.16 -25.67
CA ASP A 208 -14.57 38.25 -25.19
C ASP A 208 -13.81 38.81 -23.96
N GLU A 209 -13.35 40.06 -23.85
CA GLU A 209 -13.87 41.34 -24.33
C GLU A 209 -12.69 42.33 -24.54
N ASP A 210 -12.32 42.60 -25.79
CA ASP A 210 -11.64 43.86 -26.17
C ASP A 210 -12.61 44.56 -27.13
N GLY A 211 -13.53 45.35 -26.57
CA GLY A 211 -14.56 46.03 -27.36
C GLY A 211 -15.53 46.86 -26.53
N ASP A 212 -15.02 47.84 -25.79
CA ASP A 212 -15.29 49.29 -25.95
C ASP A 212 -14.64 50.10 -24.80
#